data_AF-A0A1A9GNQ9-F1
#
_entry.id   AF-A0A1A9GNQ9-F1
#
_cell.length_a   1.000
_cell.length_b   1.000
_cell.length_c   1.000
_cell.angle_alpha   90.00
_cell.angle_beta   90.00
_cell.angle_gamma   90.00
#
_symmetry.space_group_name_H-M   'P 1'
#
loop_
_entity.id
_entity.type
_entity.pdbx_description
1 polymer ?
#
loop_
_entity_poly.entity_id
_entity_poly.type
_entity_poly.pdbx_seq_one_letter_code
_entity_poly.pdbx_strand_id
1 'polypeptide(L)'
;MPDVVALTSVVSSGLVALGGIGATVWSGRQQRQHEKRLAYEGRAWERKSDALFSVIASARRLLDVLEGDERRRERLGVDVESILDDLRESGPIVEAYASEACRAALHDLATLLDAAERDLVAPFQVARIRRQKEEAIDAGDFEEAARLRHRERQVSRAAAEALNLDQQEAASRARRLIAAARDSVQGA
;
A
#
# COMPACT_ATOMS: atom_id res chain seq x y z
N MET A 1 -6.21 80.58 11.10
CA MET A 1 -6.71 79.29 11.64
C MET A 1 -6.23 78.15 10.74
N PRO A 2 -5.06 77.54 11.02
CA PRO A 2 -4.52 76.41 10.25
C PRO A 2 -4.58 75.04 10.98
N ASP A 3 -5.08 74.96 12.22
CA ASP A 3 -4.83 73.77 13.07
C ASP A 3 -5.82 72.61 12.93
N VAL A 4 -6.90 72.73 12.15
CA VAL A 4 -7.91 71.65 12.05
C VAL A 4 -7.57 70.63 10.93
N VAL A 5 -6.86 71.06 9.89
CA VAL A 5 -6.54 70.23 8.72
C VAL A 5 -5.33 69.31 8.99
N ALA A 6 -4.40 69.73 9.85
CA ALA A 6 -3.24 68.91 10.22
C ALA A 6 -3.62 67.75 11.18
N LEU A 7 -4.55 67.99 12.11
CA LEU A 7 -4.99 66.99 13.09
C LEU A 7 -5.84 65.86 12.47
N THR A 8 -6.61 66.15 11.44
CA THR A 8 -7.43 65.15 10.73
C THR A 8 -6.62 64.23 9.82
N SER A 9 -5.46 64.68 9.31
CA SER A 9 -4.55 63.88 8.47
C SER A 9 -3.74 62.84 9.25
N VAL A 10 -3.42 63.10 10.51
CA VAL A 10 -2.64 62.15 11.35
C VAL A 10 -3.54 61.05 11.93
N VAL A 11 -4.77 61.39 12.32
CA VAL A 11 -5.74 60.43 12.86
C VAL A 11 -6.27 59.47 11.78
N SER A 12 -6.47 59.95 10.55
CA SER A 12 -6.87 59.10 9.42
C SER A 12 -5.75 58.15 8.98
N SER A 13 -4.48 58.60 9.01
CA SER A 13 -3.32 57.75 8.68
C SER A 13 -3.05 56.65 9.72
N GLY A 14 -3.29 56.94 11.01
CA GLY A 14 -3.17 55.95 12.09
C GLY A 14 -4.23 54.84 12.05
N LEU A 15 -5.48 55.16 11.65
CA LEU A 15 -6.57 54.19 11.54
C LEU A 15 -6.42 53.26 10.33
N VAL A 16 -5.94 53.76 9.19
CA VAL A 16 -5.67 52.93 8.00
C VAL A 16 -4.50 51.98 8.23
N ALA A 17 -3.47 52.40 8.98
CA ALA A 17 -2.36 51.53 9.35
C ALA A 17 -2.78 50.40 10.32
N LEU A 18 -3.63 50.70 11.32
CA LEU A 18 -4.17 49.68 12.24
C LEU A 18 -5.14 48.72 11.52
N GLY A 19 -5.96 49.21 10.58
CA GLY A 19 -6.80 48.38 9.73
C GLY A 19 -5.99 47.44 8.82
N GLY A 20 -4.90 47.93 8.23
CA GLY A 20 -3.96 47.14 7.43
C GLY A 20 -3.25 46.04 8.24
N ILE A 21 -2.80 46.34 9.45
CA ILE A 21 -2.18 45.36 10.35
C ILE A 21 -3.19 44.27 10.76
N GLY A 22 -4.43 44.66 11.10
CA GLY A 22 -5.49 43.71 11.43
C GLY A 22 -5.85 42.76 10.28
N ALA A 23 -5.98 43.30 9.06
CA ALA A 23 -6.24 42.50 7.86
C ALA A 23 -5.08 41.55 7.52
N THR A 24 -3.83 41.98 7.72
CA THR A 24 -2.64 41.16 7.44
C THR A 24 -2.47 40.05 8.49
N VAL A 25 -2.78 40.32 9.76
CA VAL A 25 -2.78 39.29 10.82
C VAL A 25 -3.91 38.28 10.61
N TRP A 26 -5.09 38.72 10.20
CA TRP A 26 -6.21 37.82 9.91
C TRP A 26 -5.97 36.99 8.65
N SER A 27 -5.48 37.62 7.58
CA SER A 27 -5.07 36.95 6.33
C SER A 27 -3.93 35.96 6.59
N GLY A 28 -2.92 36.32 7.38
CA GLY A 28 -1.83 35.42 7.76
C GLY A 28 -2.28 34.24 8.62
N ARG A 29 -3.29 34.42 9.49
CA ARG A 29 -3.91 33.30 10.23
C ARG A 29 -4.69 32.36 9.31
N GLN A 30 -5.45 32.90 8.35
CA GLN A 30 -6.15 32.10 7.35
C GLN A 30 -5.18 31.37 6.43
N GLN A 31 -4.09 32.01 5.98
CA GLN A 31 -3.03 31.37 5.19
C GLN A 31 -2.38 30.22 5.96
N ARG A 32 -2.00 30.41 7.23
CA ARG A 32 -1.43 29.33 8.05
C ARG A 32 -2.41 28.17 8.27
N GLN A 33 -3.71 28.44 8.40
CA GLN A 33 -4.73 27.39 8.48
C GLN A 33 -4.89 26.66 7.15
N HIS A 34 -4.85 27.39 6.04
CA HIS A 34 -4.91 26.83 4.70
C HIS A 34 -3.69 25.97 4.39
N GLU A 35 -2.47 26.43 4.70
CA GLU A 35 -1.23 25.67 4.59
C GLU A 35 -1.26 24.40 5.44
N LYS A 36 -1.75 24.49 6.68
CA LYS A 36 -1.92 23.30 7.54
C LYS A 36 -2.92 22.30 6.97
N ARG A 37 -4.00 22.79 6.37
CA ARG A 37 -5.00 21.97 5.70
C ARG A 37 -4.43 21.31 4.45
N LEU A 38 -3.74 22.06 3.60
CA LEU A 38 -3.05 21.53 2.42
C LEU A 38 -1.98 20.51 2.80
N ALA A 39 -1.21 20.75 3.86
CA ALA A 39 -0.21 19.81 4.36
C ALA A 39 -0.84 18.54 4.99
N TYR A 40 -2.04 18.65 5.55
CA TYR A 40 -2.81 17.49 6.00
C TYR A 40 -3.37 16.70 4.82
N GLU A 41 -4.01 17.39 3.87
CA GLU A 41 -4.56 16.80 2.64
C GLU A 41 -3.47 16.11 1.81
N GLY A 42 -2.29 16.73 1.70
CA GLY A 42 -1.12 16.15 1.04
C GLY A 42 -0.63 14.86 1.72
N ARG A 43 -0.45 14.86 3.05
CA ARG A 43 -0.05 13.66 3.80
C ARG A 43 -1.09 12.54 3.74
N ALA A 44 -2.38 12.90 3.78
CA ALA A 44 -3.47 11.94 3.65
C ALA A 44 -3.48 11.32 2.25
N TRP A 45 -3.27 12.14 1.21
CA TRP A 45 -3.20 11.68 -0.17
C TRP A 45 -1.99 10.78 -0.42
N GLU A 46 -0.83 11.12 0.12
CA GLU A 46 0.40 10.32 0.01
C GLU A 46 0.20 8.95 0.64
N ARG A 47 -0.27 8.90 1.90
CA ARG A 47 -0.58 7.62 2.59
C ARG A 47 -1.62 6.79 1.85
N LYS A 48 -2.69 7.42 1.35
CA LYS A 48 -3.70 6.73 0.54
C LYS A 48 -3.07 6.11 -0.70
N SER A 49 -2.25 6.88 -1.43
CA SER A 49 -1.64 6.44 -2.69
C SER A 49 -0.66 5.30 -2.45
N ASP A 50 0.19 5.40 -1.42
CA ASP A 50 1.15 4.35 -1.06
C ASP A 50 0.44 3.03 -0.74
N ALA A 51 -0.62 3.07 0.08
CA ALA A 51 -1.40 1.89 0.41
C ALA A 51 -2.08 1.29 -0.83
N LEU A 52 -2.68 2.11 -1.70
CA LEU A 52 -3.32 1.63 -2.92
C LEU A 52 -2.30 1.02 -3.90
N PHE A 53 -1.10 1.58 -4.02
CA PHE A 53 -0.03 0.99 -4.82
C PHE A 53 0.49 -0.31 -4.21
N SER A 54 0.60 -0.40 -2.89
CA SER A 54 0.95 -1.64 -2.18
C SER A 54 -0.08 -2.76 -2.45
N VAL A 55 -1.37 -2.43 -2.37
CA VAL A 55 -2.46 -3.35 -2.72
C VAL A 55 -2.37 -3.81 -4.18
N ILE A 56 -2.15 -2.88 -5.11
CA ILE A 56 -1.98 -3.21 -6.54
C ILE A 56 -0.77 -4.14 -6.74
N ALA A 57 0.36 -3.86 -6.08
CA ALA A 57 1.56 -4.67 -6.17
C ALA A 57 1.32 -6.09 -5.64
N SER A 58 0.67 -6.21 -4.49
CA SER A 58 0.34 -7.50 -3.85
C SER A 58 -0.62 -8.33 -4.70
N ALA A 59 -1.68 -7.70 -5.22
CA ALA A 59 -2.65 -8.36 -6.10
C ALA A 59 -2.01 -8.76 -7.45
N ARG A 60 -1.08 -7.96 -7.99
CA ARG A 60 -0.31 -8.33 -9.19
C ARG A 60 0.63 -9.50 -8.92
N ARG A 61 1.33 -9.50 -7.78
CA ARG A 61 2.17 -10.63 -7.37
C ARG A 61 1.36 -11.93 -7.32
N LEU A 62 0.13 -11.88 -6.81
CA LEU A 62 -0.78 -13.02 -6.84
C LEU A 62 -1.10 -13.46 -8.27
N LEU A 63 -1.47 -12.53 -9.16
CA LEU A 63 -1.74 -12.85 -10.57
C LEU A 63 -0.53 -13.44 -11.29
N ASP A 64 0.67 -12.89 -11.07
CA ASP A 64 1.91 -13.38 -11.68
C ASP A 64 2.22 -14.83 -11.29
N VAL A 65 1.80 -15.24 -10.09
CA VAL A 65 1.92 -16.62 -9.59
C VAL A 65 0.82 -17.51 -10.16
N LEU A 66 -0.44 -17.06 -10.17
CA LEU A 66 -1.59 -17.82 -10.65
C LEU A 66 -1.58 -18.05 -12.17
N GLU A 67 -1.25 -17.02 -12.93
CA GLU A 67 -1.21 -17.04 -14.40
C GLU A 67 0.16 -17.46 -14.95
N GLY A 68 1.13 -17.68 -14.06
CA GLY A 68 2.49 -18.04 -14.40
C GLY A 68 2.65 -19.45 -14.98
N ASP A 69 3.89 -19.73 -15.39
CA ASP A 69 4.31 -21.09 -15.71
C ASP A 69 4.17 -22.04 -14.50
N GLU A 70 4.31 -23.34 -14.74
CA GLU A 70 4.19 -24.35 -13.69
C GLU A 70 5.12 -24.08 -12.50
N ARG A 71 6.34 -23.57 -12.77
CA ARG A 71 7.33 -23.23 -11.73
C ARG A 71 6.89 -22.08 -10.84
N ARG A 72 6.17 -21.11 -11.38
CA ARG A 72 5.58 -20.02 -10.59
C ARG A 72 4.40 -20.54 -9.77
N ARG A 73 3.54 -21.38 -10.36
CA ARG A 73 2.42 -21.99 -9.65
C ARG A 73 2.85 -22.89 -8.49
N GLU A 74 3.98 -23.59 -8.60
CA GLU A 74 4.59 -24.34 -7.49
C GLU A 74 4.86 -23.44 -6.26
N ARG A 75 5.06 -22.13 -6.45
CA ARG A 75 5.29 -21.22 -5.33
C ARG A 75 4.03 -20.70 -4.68
N LEU A 76 2.85 -20.94 -5.26
CA LEU A 76 1.59 -20.38 -4.78
C LEU A 76 1.33 -20.75 -3.32
N GLY A 77 1.51 -22.02 -2.94
CA GLY A 77 1.31 -22.47 -1.55
C GLY A 77 2.24 -21.80 -0.53
N VAL A 78 3.35 -21.21 -0.98
CA VAL A 78 4.33 -20.52 -0.14
C VAL A 78 4.13 -19.01 -0.15
N ASP A 79 3.78 -18.44 -1.30
CA ASP A 79 3.69 -16.99 -1.49
C ASP A 79 2.32 -16.43 -1.03
N VAL A 80 1.26 -17.25 -0.96
CA VAL A 80 -0.11 -16.81 -0.58
C VAL A 80 -0.16 -16.15 0.80
N GLU A 81 0.53 -16.68 1.81
CA GLU A 81 0.49 -16.10 3.17
C GLU A 81 1.10 -14.69 3.18
N SER A 82 2.28 -14.53 2.58
CA SER A 82 2.91 -13.21 2.46
C SER A 82 2.05 -12.23 1.65
N ILE A 83 1.32 -12.70 0.64
CA ILE A 83 0.36 -11.86 -0.10
C ILE A 83 -0.78 -11.41 0.80
N LEU A 84 -1.34 -12.34 1.58
CA LEU A 84 -2.42 -12.02 2.51
C LEU A 84 -1.97 -11.02 3.59
N ASP A 85 -0.77 -11.18 4.12
CA ASP A 85 -0.19 -10.27 5.11
C ASP A 85 -0.01 -8.86 4.54
N ASP A 86 0.56 -8.71 3.33
CA ASP A 86 0.73 -7.41 2.67
C ASP A 86 -0.63 -6.70 2.42
N LEU A 87 -1.66 -7.49 2.06
CA LEU A 87 -3.03 -6.98 1.90
C LEU A 87 -3.64 -6.53 3.24
N ARG A 88 -3.41 -7.28 4.32
CA ARG A 88 -3.87 -6.94 5.67
C ARG A 88 -3.19 -5.70 6.22
N GLU A 89 -1.89 -5.54 5.99
CA GLU A 89 -1.14 -4.34 6.40
C GLU A 89 -1.70 -3.08 5.74
N SER A 90 -2.11 -3.19 4.47
CA SER A 90 -2.73 -2.09 3.73
C SER A 90 -4.19 -1.82 4.13
N GLY A 91 -4.86 -2.80 4.76
CA GLY A 91 -6.28 -2.78 5.10
C GLY A 91 -6.75 -1.52 5.83
N PRO A 92 -6.16 -1.13 6.98
CA PRO A 92 -6.60 0.04 7.74
C PRO A 92 -6.57 1.35 6.95
N ILE A 93 -5.59 1.54 6.07
CA ILE A 93 -5.47 2.75 5.24
C ILE A 93 -6.52 2.73 4.12
N VAL A 94 -6.72 1.57 3.50
CA VAL A 94 -7.76 1.38 2.47
C VAL A 94 -9.15 1.60 3.06
N GLU A 95 -9.41 1.09 4.27
CA GLU A 95 -10.67 1.30 4.98
C GLU A 95 -10.99 2.77 5.25
N ALA A 96 -9.96 3.55 5.60
CA ALA A 96 -10.08 4.96 5.94
C ALA A 96 -10.19 5.90 4.73
N TYR A 97 -9.51 5.59 3.62
CA TYR A 97 -9.30 6.56 2.53
C TYR A 97 -9.69 6.09 1.13
N ALA A 98 -9.91 4.79 0.90
CA ALA A 98 -10.27 4.28 -0.41
C ALA A 98 -11.78 4.32 -0.69
N SER A 99 -12.15 4.09 -1.95
CA SER A 99 -13.55 3.97 -2.36
C SER A 99 -14.20 2.72 -1.76
N GLU A 100 -15.53 2.71 -1.64
CA GLU A 100 -16.27 1.55 -1.17
C GLU A 100 -16.02 0.30 -2.02
N ALA A 101 -15.95 0.47 -3.35
CA ALA A 101 -15.61 -0.61 -4.27
C ALA A 101 -14.23 -1.21 -3.99
N CYS A 102 -13.21 -0.39 -3.69
CA CYS A 102 -11.88 -0.88 -3.34
C CYS A 102 -11.87 -1.62 -2.01
N ARG A 103 -12.59 -1.11 -1.01
CA ARG A 103 -12.72 -1.76 0.31
C ARG A 103 -13.40 -3.12 0.20
N ALA A 104 -14.52 -3.19 -0.53
CA ALA A 104 -15.22 -4.45 -0.78
C ALA A 104 -14.34 -5.45 -1.53
N ALA A 105 -13.67 -5.02 -2.61
CA ALA A 105 -12.79 -5.89 -3.38
C ALA A 105 -11.59 -6.41 -2.57
N LEU A 106 -11.02 -5.58 -1.69
CA LEU A 106 -9.94 -5.99 -0.79
C LEU A 106 -10.45 -7.04 0.19
N HIS A 107 -11.57 -6.77 0.85
CA HIS A 107 -12.19 -7.69 1.80
C HIS A 107 -12.55 -9.03 1.14
N ASP A 108 -13.13 -9.01 -0.05
CA ASP A 108 -13.49 -10.20 -0.81
C ASP A 108 -12.27 -11.07 -1.12
N LEU A 109 -11.18 -10.46 -1.61
CA LEU A 109 -9.95 -11.20 -1.91
C LEU A 109 -9.31 -11.74 -0.63
N ALA A 110 -9.16 -10.90 0.40
CA ALA A 110 -8.56 -11.30 1.67
C ALA A 110 -9.31 -12.45 2.33
N THR A 111 -10.65 -12.41 2.30
CA THR A 111 -11.50 -13.48 2.86
C THR A 111 -11.32 -14.79 2.09
N LEU A 112 -11.24 -14.74 0.75
CA LEU A 112 -11.01 -15.94 -0.06
C LEU A 112 -9.64 -16.57 0.26
N LEU A 113 -8.59 -15.74 0.35
CA LEU A 113 -7.24 -16.21 0.67
C LEU A 113 -7.15 -16.73 2.10
N ASP A 114 -7.83 -16.09 3.05
CA ASP A 114 -7.81 -16.51 4.45
C ASP A 114 -8.52 -17.85 4.68
N ALA A 115 -9.60 -18.09 3.93
CA ALA A 115 -10.34 -19.36 3.94
C ALA A 115 -9.59 -20.52 3.26
N ALA A 116 -8.55 -20.24 2.49
CA ALA A 116 -7.76 -21.28 1.84
C ALA A 116 -6.95 -22.07 2.88
N GLU A 117 -7.14 -23.40 2.88
CA GLU A 117 -6.30 -24.30 3.67
C GLU A 117 -4.87 -24.22 3.14
N ARG A 118 -3.92 -23.86 4.00
CA ARG A 118 -2.52 -23.57 3.61
C ARG A 118 -1.53 -24.11 4.63
N ASP A 119 -0.36 -24.50 4.15
CA ASP A 119 0.76 -24.92 5.00
C ASP A 119 1.52 -23.69 5.52
N LEU A 120 1.25 -23.31 6.76
CA LEU A 120 1.90 -22.17 7.42
C LEU A 120 3.38 -22.41 7.73
N VAL A 121 3.88 -23.65 7.67
CA VAL A 121 5.27 -24.01 7.96
C VAL A 121 6.13 -23.95 6.69
N ALA A 122 5.54 -24.26 5.52
CA ALA A 122 6.25 -24.28 4.24
C ALA A 122 7.03 -22.99 3.91
N PRO A 123 6.50 -21.77 4.12
CA PRO A 123 7.25 -20.53 3.89
C PRO A 123 8.55 -20.45 4.69
N PHE A 124 8.51 -20.83 5.97
CA PHE A 124 9.70 -20.85 6.83
C PHE A 124 10.72 -21.89 6.38
N GLN A 125 10.25 -23.06 5.93
CA GLN A 125 11.14 -24.09 5.39
C GLN A 125 11.84 -23.63 4.11
N VAL A 126 11.09 -23.03 3.17
CA VAL A 126 11.65 -22.48 1.93
C VAL A 126 12.64 -21.37 2.23
N ALA A 127 12.33 -20.44 3.15
CA ALA A 127 13.25 -19.38 3.55
C ALA A 127 14.55 -19.94 4.16
N ARG A 128 14.47 -20.99 4.98
CA ARG A 128 15.66 -21.68 5.51
C ARG A 128 16.47 -22.35 4.41
N ILE A 129 15.82 -23.06 3.49
CA ILE A 129 16.50 -23.73 2.36
C ILE A 129 17.20 -22.70 1.46
N ARG A 130 16.57 -21.55 1.19
CA ARG A 130 17.17 -20.46 0.40
C ARG A 130 18.45 -19.92 1.05
N ARG A 131 18.44 -19.66 2.36
CA ARG A 131 19.65 -19.24 3.09
C ARG A 131 20.78 -20.27 2.99
N GLN A 132 20.48 -21.54 3.25
CA GLN A 132 21.47 -22.62 3.13
C GLN A 132 22.02 -22.75 1.70
N LYS A 133 21.18 -22.50 0.69
CA LYS A 133 21.57 -22.55 -0.72
C LYS A 133 22.50 -21.39 -1.07
N GLU A 134 22.24 -20.20 -0.56
CA GLU A 134 23.11 -19.03 -0.70
C GLU A 134 24.48 -19.30 -0.04
N GLU A 135 24.48 -19.82 1.19
CA GLU A 135 25.71 -20.21 1.90
C GLU A 135 26.53 -21.25 1.11
N ALA A 136 25.88 -22.24 0.48
CA ALA A 136 26.55 -23.24 -0.36
C ALA A 136 27.14 -22.62 -1.64
N ILE A 137 26.43 -21.67 -2.26
CA ILE A 137 26.93 -20.94 -3.43
C ILE A 137 28.17 -20.12 -3.05
N ASP A 138 28.11 -19.42 -1.92
CA ASP A 138 29.21 -18.59 -1.42
C ASP A 138 30.44 -19.43 -1.04
N ALA A 139 30.23 -20.67 -0.57
CA ALA A 139 31.28 -21.64 -0.30
C ALA A 139 31.84 -22.33 -1.56
N GLY A 140 31.25 -22.10 -2.75
CA GLY A 140 31.62 -22.79 -3.99
C GLY A 140 31.12 -24.25 -4.08
N ASP A 141 30.24 -24.67 -3.17
CA ASP A 141 29.63 -26.00 -3.17
C ASP A 141 28.35 -26.00 -4.04
N PHE A 142 28.55 -26.07 -5.35
CA PHE A 142 27.45 -26.06 -6.32
C PHE A 142 26.63 -27.35 -6.33
N GLU A 143 27.19 -28.47 -5.88
CA GLU A 143 26.46 -29.73 -5.75
C GLU A 143 25.41 -29.62 -4.65
N GLU A 144 25.81 -29.08 -3.49
CA GLU A 144 24.87 -28.82 -2.40
C GLU A 144 23.83 -27.77 -2.78
N ALA A 145 24.23 -26.70 -3.45
CA ALA A 145 23.29 -25.68 -3.93
C ALA A 145 22.24 -26.27 -4.90
N ALA A 146 22.65 -27.20 -5.78
CA ALA A 146 21.73 -27.90 -6.68
C ALA A 146 20.77 -28.82 -5.93
N ARG A 147 21.25 -29.57 -4.92
CA ARG A 147 20.42 -30.42 -4.05
C ARG A 147 19.39 -29.59 -3.28
N LEU A 148 19.81 -28.48 -2.69
CA LEU A 148 18.94 -27.54 -1.97
C LEU A 148 17.90 -26.91 -2.89
N ARG A 149 18.25 -26.58 -4.15
CA ARG A 149 17.28 -26.12 -5.15
C ARG A 149 16.22 -27.17 -5.46
N HIS A 150 16.59 -28.44 -5.57
CA HIS A 150 15.61 -29.52 -5.79
C HIS A 150 14.68 -29.66 -4.58
N ARG A 151 15.24 -29.62 -3.37
CA ARG A 151 14.46 -29.66 -2.12
C ARG A 151 13.50 -28.47 -1.99
N GLU A 152 13.96 -27.25 -2.33
CA GLU A 152 13.12 -26.04 -2.34
C GLU A 152 11.87 -26.24 -3.21
N ARG A 153 12.05 -26.82 -4.41
CA ARG A 153 10.95 -27.11 -5.33
C ARG A 153 10.00 -28.16 -4.79
N GLN A 154 10.52 -29.24 -4.19
CA GLN A 154 9.69 -30.28 -3.58
C GLN A 154 8.79 -29.70 -2.48
N VAL A 155 9.35 -28.87 -1.58
CA VAL A 155 8.55 -28.23 -0.52
C VAL A 155 7.51 -27.27 -1.11
N SER A 156 7.91 -26.44 -2.09
CA SER A 156 6.99 -25.48 -2.71
C SER A 156 5.82 -26.21 -3.40
N ARG A 157 6.13 -27.23 -4.20
CA ARG A 157 5.13 -28.05 -4.89
C ARG A 157 4.18 -28.75 -3.92
N ALA A 158 4.70 -29.36 -2.85
CA ALA A 158 3.86 -29.99 -1.84
C ALA A 158 2.92 -28.98 -1.16
N ALA A 159 3.41 -27.76 -0.86
CA ALA A 159 2.58 -26.70 -0.31
C ALA A 159 1.52 -26.21 -1.31
N ALA A 160 1.84 -26.14 -2.61
CA ALA A 160 0.89 -25.78 -3.65
C ALA A 160 -0.18 -26.87 -3.86
N GLU A 161 0.17 -28.15 -3.76
CA GLU A 161 -0.76 -29.28 -3.83
C GLU A 161 -1.67 -29.35 -2.60
N ALA A 162 -1.17 -28.95 -1.42
CA ALA A 162 -1.96 -28.85 -0.19
C ALA A 162 -2.86 -27.61 -0.14
N LEU A 163 -2.64 -26.63 -1.02
CA LEU A 163 -3.40 -25.38 -1.03
C LEU A 163 -4.79 -25.60 -1.63
N ASN A 164 -5.82 -25.49 -0.79
CA ASN A 164 -7.21 -25.54 -1.24
C ASN A 164 -7.71 -24.13 -1.61
N LEU A 165 -7.31 -23.64 -2.78
CA LEU A 165 -7.69 -22.32 -3.31
C LEU A 165 -8.25 -22.45 -4.73
N ASP A 166 -9.44 -21.89 -4.98
CA ASP A 166 -9.92 -21.68 -6.35
C ASP A 166 -9.07 -20.61 -7.03
N GLN A 167 -8.13 -21.06 -7.86
CA GLN A 167 -7.18 -20.19 -8.56
C GLN A 167 -7.86 -19.26 -9.57
N GLN A 168 -8.95 -19.68 -10.20
CA GLN A 168 -9.67 -18.86 -11.17
C GLN A 168 -10.44 -17.75 -10.46
N GLU A 169 -11.10 -18.10 -9.37
CA GLU A 169 -11.81 -17.13 -8.54
C GLU A 169 -10.84 -16.14 -7.89
N ALA A 170 -9.70 -16.62 -7.36
CA ALA A 170 -8.65 -15.77 -6.81
C ALA A 170 -8.10 -14.79 -7.85
N ALA A 171 -7.82 -15.26 -9.08
CA ALA A 171 -7.39 -14.38 -10.16
C ALA A 171 -8.46 -13.34 -10.53
N SER A 172 -9.72 -13.74 -10.59
CA SER A 172 -10.84 -12.82 -10.85
C SER A 172 -10.97 -11.74 -9.78
N ARG A 173 -10.90 -12.12 -8.49
CA ARG A 173 -10.94 -11.18 -7.35
C ARG A 173 -9.72 -10.25 -7.33
N ALA A 174 -8.53 -10.76 -7.63
CA ALA A 174 -7.31 -9.95 -7.73
C ALA A 174 -7.38 -8.90 -8.85
N ARG A 175 -7.90 -9.25 -10.04
CA ARG A 175 -8.11 -8.28 -11.13
C ARG A 175 -9.13 -7.21 -10.74
N ARG A 176 -10.24 -7.59 -10.08
CA ARG A 176 -11.24 -6.65 -9.56
C ARG A 176 -10.63 -5.68 -8.55
N LEU A 177 -9.80 -6.17 -7.62
CA LEU A 177 -9.10 -5.34 -6.66
C LEU A 177 -8.15 -4.34 -7.32
N ILE A 178 -7.36 -4.78 -8.30
CA ILE A 178 -6.46 -3.88 -9.05
C ILE A 178 -7.25 -2.78 -9.77
N ALA A 179 -8.37 -3.12 -10.42
CA ALA A 179 -9.23 -2.16 -11.08
C ALA A 179 -9.78 -1.13 -10.07
N ALA A 180 -10.41 -1.60 -9.00
CA ALA A 180 -11.00 -0.73 -7.98
C ALA A 180 -9.95 0.16 -7.28
N ALA A 181 -8.75 -0.37 -7.03
CA ALA A 181 -7.65 0.41 -6.44
C ALA A 181 -7.17 1.52 -7.39
N ARG A 182 -7.04 1.23 -8.70
CA ARG A 182 -6.68 2.25 -9.70
C ARG A 182 -7.72 3.34 -9.81
N ASP A 183 -9.00 2.98 -9.83
CA ASP A 183 -10.10 3.94 -9.88
C ASP A 183 -10.09 4.82 -8.62
N SER A 184 -9.81 4.22 -7.46
CA SER A 184 -9.72 4.96 -6.19
C SER A 184 -8.53 5.93 -6.13
N VAL A 185 -7.40 5.61 -6.78
CA VAL A 185 -6.26 6.54 -6.94
C VAL A 185 -6.66 7.72 -7.81
N GLN A 186 -7.41 7.49 -8.89
CA GLN A 186 -7.84 8.54 -9.83
C GLN A 186 -8.92 9.47 -9.28
N GLY A 187 -9.54 9.12 -8.14
CA GLY A 187 -10.55 9.95 -7.47
C GLY A 187 -11.98 9.72 -7.95
N ALA A 188 -12.27 8.51 -8.46
CA ALA A 188 -13.64 8.05 -8.72
C ALA A 188 -14.38 7.66 -7.43
#